data_AF-A0A4R3LQ11-F1
#
_entry.id   AF-A0A4R3LQ11-F1
#
_cell.length_a   1.000
_cell.length_b   1.000
_cell.length_c   1.000
_cell.angle_alpha   90.00
_cell.angle_beta   90.00
_cell.angle_gamma   90.00
#
_symmetry.space_group_name_H-M   'P 1'
#
loop_
_entity.id
_entity.type
_entity.pdbx_description
1 polymer ?
#
loop_
_entity_poly.entity_id
_entity_poly.type
_entity_poly.pdbx_seq_one_letter_code
_entity_poly.pdbx_strand_id
1 'polypeptide(L)'
;MTREPQNASEKPAWRGVLGVGIVCVVLAGCSGANKFSSTVDPKYGVSASPRVVADGEPIPKGTGAYRVGKPYVIAGRTYYPAENPNYKAIGIASWYGDEFHGRLTANGEVFDRTSISAAHPTLPMPSYVRVTNTKNNKSIIVRVNDRGPYHPNRIIDVSHRTADLLGFQAHGVARVKVEYVGRAPLEGSDDRKLMATLRDDGPAEAPSNSAVMVASATPFIPSLARPAVAAVSSDVPMPSQRPYDLGHELDQEVVQAAVSREQVRTVSAPVQHAFHPAEPAQPRSTVVASGWAVGPAPASGLGYAGVPAYGTGR
;
A
#
# COMPACT_ATOMS: atom_id res chain seq x y z
N MET A 1 99.80 -52.51 -3.69
CA MET A 1 99.51 -53.69 -4.53
C MET A 1 98.04 -54.02 -4.34
N THR A 2 97.14 -54.11 -5.31
CA THR A 2 97.15 -54.18 -6.78
C THR A 2 95.68 -53.95 -7.17
N ARG A 3 95.36 -52.82 -7.80
CA ARG A 3 94.74 -52.74 -9.14
C ARG A 3 94.14 -54.06 -9.67
N GLU A 4 92.84 -54.04 -9.96
CA GLU A 4 92.28 -54.54 -11.22
C GLU A 4 90.95 -53.84 -11.56
N PRO A 5 90.59 -53.74 -12.86
CA PRO A 5 89.87 -52.59 -13.41
C PRO A 5 88.57 -52.94 -14.20
N GLN A 6 87.79 -51.87 -14.45
CA GLN A 6 87.04 -51.53 -15.67
C GLN A 6 86.22 -52.57 -16.46
N ASN A 7 84.93 -52.24 -16.64
CA ASN A 7 84.26 -52.17 -17.95
C ASN A 7 83.06 -51.21 -17.78
N ALA A 8 83.07 -49.97 -18.29
CA ALA A 8 82.97 -49.55 -19.69
C ALA A 8 81.71 -50.09 -20.39
N SER A 9 80.74 -49.22 -20.67
CA SER A 9 80.11 -49.07 -21.99
C SER A 9 79.00 -48.02 -21.94
N GLU A 10 79.19 -46.96 -22.70
CA GLU A 10 78.29 -45.84 -22.91
C GLU A 10 77.16 -46.19 -23.91
N LYS A 11 75.92 -45.77 -23.59
CA LYS A 11 74.84 -45.17 -24.46
C LYS A 11 74.45 -45.92 -25.77
N PRO A 12 73.48 -45.49 -26.61
CA PRO A 12 72.43 -44.46 -26.50
C PRO A 12 70.99 -44.92 -26.88
N ALA A 13 70.02 -44.05 -26.58
CA ALA A 13 68.81 -43.71 -27.36
C ALA A 13 68.03 -44.81 -28.13
N TRP A 14 66.80 -45.08 -27.66
CA TRP A 14 65.71 -45.60 -28.50
C TRP A 14 64.49 -44.67 -28.42
N ARG A 15 63.87 -44.48 -29.58
CA ARG A 15 62.82 -43.53 -29.95
C ARG A 15 61.41 -44.09 -29.65
N GLY A 16 60.44 -43.20 -29.53
CA GLY A 16 58.99 -43.51 -29.47
C GLY A 16 58.45 -43.24 -28.06
N VAL A 17 57.36 -42.50 -27.86
CA VAL A 17 56.07 -42.60 -28.56
C VAL A 17 55.35 -41.25 -28.53
N LEU A 18 54.64 -40.98 -29.62
CA LEU A 18 53.61 -39.94 -29.79
C LEU A 18 52.66 -39.88 -28.60
N GLY A 19 52.51 -38.70 -28.00
CA GLY A 19 51.47 -38.40 -27.01
C GLY A 19 50.85 -37.04 -27.27
N VAL A 20 49.83 -37.02 -28.12
CA VAL A 20 48.91 -35.89 -28.28
C VAL A 20 48.25 -35.64 -26.92
N GLY A 21 48.49 -34.47 -26.36
CA GLY A 21 47.92 -34.03 -25.10
C GLY A 21 47.65 -32.53 -25.15
N ILE A 22 46.69 -32.14 -26.00
CA ILE A 22 45.99 -30.86 -25.90
C ILE A 22 45.30 -30.88 -24.53
N VAL A 23 45.96 -30.33 -23.51
CA VAL A 23 45.33 -30.03 -22.23
C VAL A 23 44.67 -28.66 -22.38
N CYS A 24 43.37 -28.74 -22.65
CA CYS A 24 42.45 -27.63 -22.71
C CYS A 24 42.56 -26.75 -21.45
N VAL A 25 42.97 -25.49 -21.64
CA VAL A 25 42.72 -24.41 -20.68
C VAL A 25 41.21 -24.14 -20.71
N VAL A 26 40.46 -24.84 -19.86
CA VAL A 26 39.02 -24.59 -19.63
C VAL A 26 38.84 -23.96 -18.26
N LEU A 27 38.60 -22.65 -18.33
CA LEU A 27 37.70 -21.84 -17.51
C LEU A 27 37.00 -22.56 -16.34
N ALA A 28 37.33 -22.16 -15.12
CA ALA A 28 36.39 -22.09 -14.02
C ALA A 28 36.68 -20.83 -13.19
N GLY A 29 36.22 -19.70 -13.72
CA GLY A 29 36.10 -18.47 -12.95
C GLY A 29 35.01 -18.63 -11.90
N CYS A 30 35.38 -19.02 -10.69
CA CYS A 30 34.52 -18.88 -9.52
C CYS A 30 34.60 -17.44 -8.99
N SER A 31 34.09 -16.50 -9.79
CA SER A 31 33.76 -15.14 -9.36
C SER A 31 32.26 -15.07 -9.08
N GLY A 32 31.81 -15.79 -8.07
CA GLY A 32 30.44 -15.70 -7.54
C GLY A 32 30.31 -14.58 -6.50
N ALA A 33 30.82 -13.38 -6.80
CA ALA A 33 30.51 -12.20 -6.01
C ALA A 33 29.17 -11.64 -6.53
N ASN A 34 28.06 -12.09 -5.93
CA ASN A 34 26.78 -11.41 -6.06
C ASN A 34 26.98 -9.96 -5.64
N LYS A 35 27.09 -9.06 -6.62
CA LYS A 35 27.21 -7.62 -6.40
C LYS A 35 25.88 -7.12 -5.85
N PHE A 36 25.73 -7.16 -4.53
CA PHE A 36 24.88 -6.19 -3.83
C PHE A 36 25.54 -4.81 -4.00
N SER A 37 25.43 -4.23 -5.20
CA SER A 37 25.93 -2.88 -5.47
C SER A 37 25.00 -1.88 -4.79
N SER A 38 25.24 -1.63 -3.51
CA SER A 38 24.68 -0.51 -2.76
C SER A 38 25.32 0.79 -3.26
N THR A 39 24.99 1.20 -4.48
CA THR A 39 25.36 2.53 -4.96
C THR A 39 24.70 3.53 -4.02
N VAL A 40 25.52 4.19 -3.20
CA VAL A 40 25.08 5.27 -2.32
C VAL A 40 24.59 6.39 -3.21
N ASP A 41 23.35 6.84 -3.01
CA ASP A 41 22.82 7.95 -3.79
C ASP A 41 23.59 9.23 -3.42
N PRO A 42 24.30 9.88 -4.36
CA PRO A 42 25.06 11.10 -4.08
C PRO A 42 24.20 12.23 -3.49
N LYS A 43 22.91 12.24 -3.77
CA LYS A 43 21.96 13.24 -3.30
C LYS A 43 21.51 13.01 -1.86
N TYR A 44 21.26 11.75 -1.49
CA TYR A 44 20.67 11.42 -0.19
C TYR A 44 21.67 10.85 0.82
N GLY A 45 22.85 10.41 0.36
CA GLY A 45 23.88 9.81 1.20
C GLY A 45 23.50 8.43 1.75
N VAL A 46 22.43 7.81 1.21
CA VAL A 46 21.96 6.48 1.59
C VAL A 46 21.89 5.58 0.36
N SER A 47 22.18 4.29 0.54
CA SER A 47 21.98 3.30 -0.52
C SER A 47 20.51 2.98 -0.70
N ALA A 48 20.09 2.79 -1.94
CA ALA A 48 18.78 2.24 -2.23
C ALA A 48 18.63 0.83 -1.63
N SER A 49 17.43 0.49 -1.16
CA SER A 49 17.12 -0.83 -0.58
C SER A 49 17.34 -1.96 -1.61
N PRO A 50 17.57 -3.21 -1.18
CA PRO A 50 17.74 -4.32 -2.12
C PRO A 50 16.43 -4.60 -2.88
N ARG A 51 16.58 -4.96 -4.16
CA ARG A 51 15.50 -5.54 -4.97
C ARG A 51 15.40 -7.04 -4.64
N VAL A 52 14.22 -7.47 -4.22
CA VAL A 52 13.95 -8.84 -3.75
C VAL A 52 12.95 -9.58 -4.64
N VAL A 53 12.24 -8.86 -5.52
CA VAL A 53 11.34 -9.44 -6.53
C VAL A 53 11.67 -8.86 -7.91
N ALA A 54 11.68 -9.72 -8.93
CA ALA A 54 11.94 -9.31 -10.31
C ALA A 54 10.70 -8.64 -10.94
N ASP A 55 10.91 -7.89 -12.02
CA ASP A 55 9.79 -7.30 -12.76
C ASP A 55 8.92 -8.42 -13.37
N GLY A 56 7.60 -8.34 -13.14
CA GLY A 56 6.63 -9.32 -13.65
C GLY A 56 6.30 -10.47 -12.70
N GLU A 57 7.07 -10.65 -11.62
CA GLU A 57 6.75 -11.61 -10.57
C GLU A 57 5.69 -11.06 -9.60
N PRO A 58 4.84 -11.93 -9.01
CA PRO A 58 3.86 -11.49 -8.02
C PRO A 58 4.55 -10.96 -6.76
N ILE A 59 4.19 -9.75 -6.35
CA ILE A 59 4.74 -9.11 -5.16
C ILE A 59 4.11 -9.72 -3.89
N PRO A 60 4.89 -10.28 -2.95
CA PRO A 60 4.37 -10.77 -1.69
C PRO A 60 3.83 -9.61 -0.86
N LYS A 61 2.63 -9.79 -0.28
CA LYS A 61 1.95 -8.77 0.51
C LYS A 61 1.96 -9.18 1.99
N GLY A 62 2.00 -8.19 2.88
CA GLY A 62 1.95 -8.41 4.33
C GLY A 62 3.26 -8.90 4.98
N THR A 63 4.42 -8.68 4.34
CA THR A 63 5.74 -9.05 4.90
C THR A 63 6.34 -7.98 5.81
N GLY A 64 5.64 -6.86 6.01
CA GLY A 64 6.14 -5.70 6.75
C GLY A 64 5.97 -5.81 8.27
N ALA A 65 6.70 -4.96 8.98
CA ALA A 65 6.57 -4.81 10.43
C ALA A 65 6.06 -3.41 10.79
N TYR A 66 5.27 -3.34 11.86
CA TYR A 66 4.87 -2.05 12.42
C TYR A 66 6.10 -1.31 12.96
N ARG A 67 6.25 -0.02 12.59
CA ARG A 67 7.30 0.86 13.10
C ARG A 67 6.89 2.32 13.03
N VAL A 68 7.12 3.03 14.13
CA VAL A 68 7.28 4.50 14.12
C VAL A 68 8.71 4.81 13.67
N GLY A 69 9.69 4.13 14.25
CA GLY A 69 11.11 4.29 13.91
C GLY A 69 11.79 5.39 14.73
N LYS A 70 13.12 5.35 14.76
CA LYS A 70 13.95 6.34 15.44
C LYS A 70 14.12 7.59 14.55
N PRO A 71 14.48 8.75 15.11
CA PRO A 71 14.92 9.89 14.31
C PRO A 71 16.05 9.50 13.36
N TYR A 72 16.05 10.07 12.15
CA TYR A 72 17.02 9.75 11.10
C TYR A 72 17.36 10.98 10.26
N VAL A 73 18.51 10.96 9.59
CA VAL A 73 19.03 12.10 8.81
C VAL A 73 19.13 11.70 7.34
N ILE A 74 18.61 12.53 6.45
CA ILE A 74 18.77 12.39 5.00
C ILE A 74 19.17 13.75 4.43
N ALA A 75 20.23 13.81 3.61
CA ALA A 75 20.73 15.04 2.99
C ALA A 75 20.88 16.22 4.00
N GLY A 76 21.36 15.94 5.21
CA GLY A 76 21.55 16.95 6.27
C GLY A 76 20.29 17.37 7.03
N ARG A 77 19.11 16.86 6.68
CA ARG A 77 17.84 17.14 7.39
C ARG A 77 17.47 16.00 8.33
N THR A 78 17.23 16.33 9.60
CA THR A 78 16.72 15.37 10.59
C THR A 78 15.20 15.24 10.52
N TYR A 79 14.72 14.01 10.48
CA TYR A 79 13.31 13.64 10.52
C TYR A 79 13.00 12.95 11.84
N TYR A 80 11.85 13.27 12.43
CA TYR A 80 11.38 12.72 13.71
C TYR A 80 10.06 11.98 13.48
N PRO A 81 10.11 10.67 13.19
CA PRO A 81 8.89 9.87 13.13
C PRO A 81 8.15 9.87 14.47
N ALA A 82 6.83 10.02 14.41
CA ALA A 82 5.97 10.06 15.58
C ALA A 82 4.56 9.59 15.22
N GLU A 83 3.85 9.02 16.19
CA GLU A 83 2.41 8.86 16.06
C GLU A 83 1.74 10.24 16.14
N ASN A 84 0.91 10.55 15.15
CA ASN A 84 0.10 11.75 15.14
C ASN A 84 -1.30 11.42 14.62
N PRO A 85 -2.22 11.00 15.52
CA PRO A 85 -3.60 10.65 15.15
C PRO A 85 -4.37 11.79 14.48
N ASN A 86 -3.97 13.04 14.72
CA ASN A 86 -4.60 14.24 14.19
C ASN A 86 -3.84 14.83 13.00
N TYR A 87 -2.92 14.07 12.40
CA TYR A 87 -2.10 14.58 11.30
C TYR A 87 -2.97 15.03 10.13
N LYS A 88 -2.81 16.30 9.76
CA LYS A 88 -3.46 16.93 8.63
C LYS A 88 -2.52 17.97 8.05
N ALA A 89 -2.21 17.84 6.76
CA ALA A 89 -1.32 18.76 6.07
C ALA A 89 -1.76 18.99 4.62
N ILE A 90 -1.46 20.18 4.10
CA ILE A 90 -1.58 20.48 2.67
C ILE A 90 -0.17 20.72 2.14
N GLY A 91 0.18 20.08 1.03
CA GLY A 91 1.51 20.19 0.46
C GLY A 91 1.58 19.54 -0.92
N ILE A 92 2.79 19.38 -1.44
CA ILE A 92 3.00 18.75 -2.74
C ILE A 92 3.13 17.24 -2.56
N ALA A 93 2.40 16.49 -3.38
CA ALA A 93 2.63 15.08 -3.63
C ALA A 93 3.49 14.91 -4.89
N SER A 94 4.35 13.90 -4.90
CA SER A 94 4.85 13.31 -6.14
C SER A 94 4.55 11.82 -6.18
N TRP A 95 5.11 11.10 -7.15
CA TRP A 95 4.98 9.65 -7.22
C TRP A 95 6.31 8.99 -7.57
N TYR A 96 6.49 7.75 -7.12
CA TYR A 96 7.68 6.95 -7.34
C TYR A 96 7.37 5.79 -8.28
N GLY A 97 8.25 5.60 -9.27
CA GLY A 97 8.04 4.75 -10.43
C GLY A 97 8.77 3.40 -10.37
N ASP A 98 9.00 2.85 -11.56
CA ASP A 98 9.43 1.46 -11.80
C ASP A 98 10.78 1.11 -11.17
N GLU A 99 11.65 2.10 -10.95
CA GLU A 99 12.98 1.92 -10.35
C GLU A 99 12.94 1.30 -8.96
N PHE A 100 11.84 1.53 -8.22
CA PHE A 100 11.63 1.02 -6.87
C PHE A 100 10.89 -0.31 -6.84
N HIS A 101 10.24 -0.72 -7.94
CA HIS A 101 9.41 -1.92 -7.95
C HIS A 101 10.20 -3.15 -7.47
N GLY A 102 9.58 -4.01 -6.67
CA GLY A 102 10.24 -5.21 -6.16
C GLY A 102 11.33 -4.95 -5.11
N ARG A 103 11.57 -3.70 -4.69
CA ARG A 103 12.52 -3.36 -3.61
C ARG A 103 11.84 -3.33 -2.25
N LEU A 104 12.62 -3.53 -1.19
CA LEU A 104 12.12 -3.40 0.17
C LEU A 104 11.79 -1.93 0.50
N THR A 105 10.63 -1.69 1.08
CA THR A 105 10.25 -0.41 1.70
C THR A 105 10.89 -0.29 3.08
N ALA A 106 10.82 0.91 3.65
CA ALA A 106 11.30 1.19 4.99
C ALA A 106 10.61 0.37 6.09
N ASN A 107 9.42 -0.22 5.85
CA ASN A 107 8.78 -1.12 6.81
C ASN A 107 9.02 -2.62 6.58
N GLY A 108 9.71 -2.99 5.49
CA GLY A 108 10.00 -4.38 5.10
C GLY A 108 8.97 -5.01 4.16
N GLU A 109 7.95 -4.27 3.73
CA GLU A 109 7.11 -4.68 2.59
C GLU A 109 7.91 -4.59 1.30
N VAL A 110 7.45 -5.30 0.27
CA VAL A 110 7.99 -5.16 -1.08
C VAL A 110 7.18 -4.12 -1.82
N PHE A 111 7.83 -3.10 -2.38
CA PHE A 111 7.14 -2.04 -3.11
C PHE A 111 6.55 -2.55 -4.43
N ASP A 112 5.26 -2.23 -4.61
CA ASP A 112 4.49 -2.53 -5.80
C ASP A 112 3.95 -1.24 -6.39
N ARG A 113 4.43 -0.86 -7.58
CA ARG A 113 3.98 0.35 -8.28
C ARG A 113 2.49 0.35 -8.63
N THR A 114 1.88 -0.84 -8.69
CA THR A 114 0.46 -1.05 -9.00
C THR A 114 -0.44 -1.05 -7.76
N SER A 115 0.15 -1.11 -6.56
CA SER A 115 -0.57 -1.08 -5.28
C SER A 115 -1.08 0.31 -4.91
N ILE A 116 -2.01 0.38 -3.95
CA ILE A 116 -2.52 1.65 -3.43
C ILE A 116 -1.72 2.06 -2.18
N SER A 117 -0.51 2.56 -2.42
CA SER A 117 0.49 2.83 -1.39
C SER A 117 1.17 4.20 -1.51
N ALA A 118 1.87 4.58 -0.44
CA ALA A 118 2.59 5.84 -0.33
C ALA A 118 3.78 5.78 0.63
N ALA A 119 4.68 6.74 0.49
CA ALA A 119 5.77 7.05 1.41
C ALA A 119 5.46 8.33 2.17
N HIS A 120 5.73 8.33 3.48
CA HIS A 120 5.64 9.53 4.33
C HIS A 120 6.87 9.67 5.24
N PRO A 121 7.41 10.89 5.45
CA PRO A 121 8.67 11.06 6.18
C PRO A 121 8.59 10.65 7.65
N THR A 122 7.44 10.84 8.31
CA THR A 122 7.35 10.75 9.77
C THR A 122 6.16 9.97 10.32
N LEU A 123 5.23 9.49 9.50
CA LEU A 123 4.04 8.78 10.01
C LEU A 123 4.41 7.34 10.40
N PRO A 124 3.69 6.72 11.35
CA PRO A 124 3.85 5.31 11.65
C PRO A 124 3.56 4.47 10.39
N MET A 125 4.23 3.33 10.26
CA MET A 125 4.02 2.39 9.15
C MET A 125 3.73 0.99 9.71
N PRO A 126 2.83 0.21 9.09
CA PRO A 126 1.93 0.66 8.05
C PRO A 126 0.77 1.50 8.64
N SER A 127 0.34 2.54 7.92
CA SER A 127 -0.84 3.34 8.31
C SER A 127 -1.69 3.70 7.11
N TYR A 128 -2.95 4.04 7.34
CA TYR A 128 -3.82 4.63 6.33
C TYR A 128 -3.82 6.16 6.41
N VAL A 129 -3.71 6.79 5.25
CA VAL A 129 -3.94 8.23 5.09
C VAL A 129 -4.90 8.46 3.94
N ARG A 130 -5.77 9.45 4.08
CA ARG A 130 -6.59 9.98 2.99
C ARG A 130 -5.75 11.00 2.23
N VAL A 131 -5.66 10.86 0.92
CA VAL A 131 -5.03 11.81 0.02
C VAL A 131 -6.11 12.40 -0.87
N THR A 132 -6.27 13.72 -0.83
CA THR A 132 -7.18 14.48 -1.70
C THR A 132 -6.36 15.37 -2.60
N ASN A 133 -6.49 15.22 -3.92
CA ASN A 133 -5.94 16.17 -4.88
C ASN A 133 -6.81 17.44 -4.87
N THR A 134 -6.24 18.57 -4.47
CA THR A 134 -7.01 19.80 -4.26
C THR A 134 -7.40 20.49 -5.58
N LYS A 135 -6.85 20.04 -6.71
CA LYS A 135 -7.16 20.61 -8.04
C LYS A 135 -8.46 20.03 -8.62
N ASN A 136 -8.72 18.74 -8.40
CA ASN A 136 -9.85 18.03 -9.01
C ASN A 136 -10.78 17.38 -7.97
N ASN A 137 -10.51 17.55 -6.68
CA ASN A 137 -11.25 16.96 -5.56
C ASN A 137 -11.29 15.43 -5.51
N LYS A 138 -10.55 14.74 -6.39
CA LYS A 138 -10.38 13.29 -6.31
C LYS A 138 -9.67 12.93 -5.02
N SER A 139 -10.13 11.88 -4.36
CA SER A 139 -9.46 11.39 -3.16
C SER A 139 -9.53 9.88 -3.01
N ILE A 140 -8.55 9.34 -2.30
CA ILE A 140 -8.41 7.91 -2.05
C ILE A 140 -7.68 7.71 -0.73
N ILE A 141 -7.96 6.61 -0.03
CA ILE A 141 -7.17 6.18 1.12
C ILE A 141 -6.04 5.28 0.64
N VAL A 142 -4.84 5.53 1.16
CA VAL A 142 -3.61 4.85 0.74
C VAL A 142 -2.88 4.25 1.94
N ARG A 143 -2.16 3.16 1.71
CA ARG A 143 -1.28 2.53 2.69
C ARG A 143 0.08 3.23 2.69
N VAL A 144 0.44 3.87 3.80
CA VAL A 144 1.79 4.37 4.04
C VAL A 144 2.65 3.23 4.56
N ASN A 145 3.61 2.76 3.75
CA ASN A 145 4.51 1.66 4.10
C ASN A 145 6.00 2.01 3.89
N ASP A 146 6.30 3.22 3.43
CA ASP A 146 7.67 3.66 3.16
C ASP A 146 8.00 5.06 3.73
N ARG A 147 9.30 5.40 3.73
CA ARG A 147 9.86 6.68 4.15
C ARG A 147 10.19 7.56 2.95
N GLY A 148 10.16 8.87 3.17
CA GLY A 148 10.25 9.88 2.12
C GLY A 148 8.90 10.58 1.89
N PRO A 149 8.80 11.59 1.02
CA PRO A 149 9.87 12.18 0.20
C PRO A 149 10.96 12.88 1.01
N TYR A 150 12.16 12.92 0.41
CA TYR A 150 13.29 13.70 0.92
C TYR A 150 13.56 14.98 0.11
N HIS A 151 12.68 15.30 -0.85
CA HIS A 151 12.72 16.59 -1.52
C HIS A 151 12.10 17.68 -0.65
N PRO A 152 12.69 18.89 -0.61
CA PRO A 152 12.05 20.03 0.03
C PRO A 152 10.68 20.28 -0.63
N ASN A 153 9.69 20.66 0.18
CA ASN A 153 8.32 21.01 -0.22
C ASN A 153 7.40 19.86 -0.63
N ARG A 154 7.84 18.60 -0.61
CA ARG A 154 6.95 17.44 -0.77
C ARG A 154 6.60 16.83 0.58
N ILE A 155 5.34 16.45 0.75
CA ILE A 155 4.83 15.88 2.01
C ILE A 155 4.49 14.39 1.91
N ILE A 156 4.30 13.90 0.68
CA ILE A 156 3.95 12.50 0.42
C ILE A 156 4.42 12.14 -0.98
N ASP A 157 4.92 10.93 -1.16
CA ASP A 157 5.13 10.35 -2.48
C ASP A 157 4.16 9.16 -2.56
N VAL A 158 3.43 9.00 -3.67
CA VAL A 158 2.45 7.92 -3.84
C VAL A 158 2.91 6.93 -4.92
N SER A 159 2.32 5.74 -4.96
CA SER A 159 2.58 4.80 -6.05
C SER A 159 2.11 5.35 -7.40
N HIS A 160 2.66 4.81 -8.50
CA HIS A 160 2.20 5.13 -9.85
C HIS A 160 0.68 4.96 -10.00
N ARG A 161 0.12 3.84 -9.53
CA ARG A 161 -1.33 3.59 -9.60
C ARG A 161 -2.14 4.61 -8.81
N THR A 162 -1.68 5.00 -7.61
CA THR A 162 -2.37 6.03 -6.83
C THR A 162 -2.34 7.40 -7.51
N ALA A 163 -1.23 7.78 -8.14
CA ALA A 163 -1.13 9.04 -8.88
C ALA A 163 -2.05 9.08 -10.11
N ASP A 164 -2.20 7.94 -10.80
CA ASP A 164 -3.11 7.75 -11.93
C ASP A 164 -4.57 7.98 -11.47
N LEU A 165 -4.99 7.30 -10.41
CA LEU A 165 -6.35 7.43 -9.85
C LEU A 165 -6.65 8.84 -9.33
N LEU A 166 -5.66 9.53 -8.75
CA LEU A 166 -5.79 10.92 -8.30
C LEU A 166 -5.68 11.95 -9.44
N GLY A 167 -5.41 11.50 -10.67
CA GLY A 167 -5.38 12.34 -11.87
C GLY A 167 -4.21 13.31 -11.93
N PHE A 168 -3.02 12.90 -11.44
CA PHE A 168 -1.82 13.72 -11.56
C PHE A 168 -0.56 12.98 -12.04
N GLN A 169 -0.67 11.69 -12.40
CA GLN A 169 0.45 10.90 -12.92
C GLN A 169 1.18 11.62 -14.06
N ALA A 170 0.44 12.10 -15.08
CA ALA A 170 1.01 12.79 -16.25
C ALA A 170 1.64 14.16 -15.91
N HIS A 171 1.22 14.80 -14.82
CA HIS A 171 1.78 16.07 -14.35
C HIS A 171 3.01 15.88 -13.44
N GLY A 172 3.28 14.66 -12.98
CA GLY A 172 4.36 14.33 -12.05
C GLY A 172 4.08 14.70 -10.59
N VAL A 173 3.43 15.84 -10.35
CA VAL A 173 3.14 16.35 -9.01
C VAL A 173 1.74 16.94 -8.90
N ALA A 174 1.21 16.98 -7.68
CA ALA A 174 -0.05 17.67 -7.37
C ALA A 174 -0.01 18.31 -5.98
N ARG A 175 -0.80 19.37 -5.79
CA ARG A 175 -1.11 19.86 -4.45
C ARG A 175 -2.18 18.97 -3.84
N VAL A 176 -1.90 18.41 -2.66
CA VAL A 176 -2.77 17.46 -1.98
C VAL A 176 -3.03 17.87 -0.54
N LYS A 177 -4.18 17.46 -0.01
CA LYS A 177 -4.47 17.38 1.42
C LYS A 177 -4.23 15.94 1.88
N VAL A 178 -3.42 15.74 2.91
CA VAL A 178 -3.13 14.43 3.52
C VAL A 178 -3.69 14.43 4.94
N GLU A 179 -4.51 13.44 5.26
CA GLU A 179 -5.15 13.28 6.58
C GLU A 179 -4.90 11.86 7.09
N TYR A 180 -4.42 11.71 8.32
CA TYR A 180 -4.27 10.39 8.94
C TYR A 180 -5.64 9.78 9.22
N VAL A 181 -5.77 8.48 8.93
CA VAL A 181 -7.02 7.73 9.10
C VAL A 181 -6.88 6.69 10.22
N GLY A 182 -5.74 6.00 10.31
CA GLY A 182 -5.53 4.97 11.31
C GLY A 182 -4.37 4.04 11.00
N ARG A 183 -4.17 3.02 11.83
CA ARG A 183 -3.21 1.95 11.55
C ARG A 183 -3.74 1.05 10.42
N ALA A 184 -2.84 0.54 9.60
CA ALA A 184 -3.19 -0.44 8.58
C ALA A 184 -2.87 -1.87 9.07
N PRO A 185 -3.57 -2.90 8.59
CA PRO A 185 -3.25 -4.29 8.90
C PRO A 185 -1.82 -4.66 8.51
N LEU A 186 -1.18 -5.56 9.25
CA LEU A 186 0.14 -6.07 8.90
C LEU A 186 0.08 -7.17 7.84
N GLU A 187 -1.03 -7.88 7.75
CA GLU A 187 -1.18 -9.09 6.94
C GLU A 187 -2.04 -8.83 5.70
N GLY A 188 -1.79 -9.59 4.63
CA GLY A 188 -2.60 -9.59 3.42
C GLY A 188 -2.42 -8.37 2.52
N SER A 189 -3.35 -8.21 1.58
CA SER A 189 -3.41 -7.06 0.67
C SER A 189 -4.68 -6.25 0.92
N ASP A 190 -4.50 -4.94 1.09
CA ASP A 190 -5.59 -3.98 1.24
C ASP A 190 -5.99 -3.35 -0.11
N ASP A 191 -5.32 -3.70 -1.22
CA ASP A 191 -5.44 -2.97 -2.50
C ASP A 191 -6.89 -2.87 -3.00
N ARG A 192 -7.66 -3.98 -2.93
CA ARG A 192 -9.08 -3.99 -3.32
C ARG A 192 -9.94 -3.11 -2.41
N LYS A 193 -9.65 -3.12 -1.10
CA LYS A 193 -10.37 -2.34 -0.08
C LYS A 193 -10.09 -0.84 -0.27
N LEU A 194 -8.83 -0.48 -0.51
CA LEU A 194 -8.41 0.90 -0.73
C LEU A 194 -8.89 1.46 -2.06
N MET A 195 -8.89 0.64 -3.13
CA MET A 195 -9.47 1.01 -4.42
C MET A 195 -10.95 1.42 -4.30
N ALA A 196 -11.72 0.69 -3.49
CA ALA A 196 -13.14 0.98 -3.25
C ALA A 196 -13.38 2.32 -2.51
N THR A 197 -12.33 2.94 -1.95
CA THR A 197 -12.43 4.26 -1.30
C THR A 197 -12.28 5.43 -2.27
N LEU A 198 -11.93 5.18 -3.54
CA LEU A 198 -11.77 6.25 -4.53
C LEU A 198 -13.06 7.05 -4.68
N ARG A 199 -12.94 8.39 -4.59
CA ARG A 199 -14.03 9.35 -4.80
C ARG A 199 -13.59 10.43 -5.77
N ASP A 200 -14.52 10.89 -6.58
CA ASP A 200 -14.30 11.94 -7.58
C ASP A 200 -14.79 13.32 -7.13
N ASP A 201 -15.60 13.37 -6.08
CA ASP A 201 -16.40 14.52 -5.69
C ASP A 201 -16.35 14.81 -4.18
N GLY A 202 -15.38 14.26 -3.45
CA GLY A 202 -15.30 14.45 -2.01
C GLY A 202 -14.24 13.62 -1.31
N PRO A 203 -14.14 13.73 0.04
CA PRO A 203 -13.18 12.98 0.83
C PRO A 203 -13.53 11.48 0.92
N ALA A 204 -12.56 10.63 0.63
CA ALA A 204 -12.68 9.18 0.73
C ALA A 204 -12.95 8.74 2.17
N GLU A 205 -13.99 7.95 2.38
CA GLU A 205 -14.34 7.45 3.70
C GLU A 205 -13.43 6.30 4.11
N ALA A 206 -13.06 6.29 5.41
CA ALA A 206 -12.32 5.18 5.97
C ALA A 206 -13.11 3.90 5.76
N PRO A 207 -12.50 2.83 5.23
CA PRO A 207 -13.22 1.60 4.99
C PRO A 207 -13.52 0.96 6.34
N SER A 208 -14.73 1.20 6.84
CA SER A 208 -15.22 0.79 8.14
C SER A 208 -15.21 -0.74 8.25
N ASN A 209 -15.15 -1.23 9.48
CA ASN A 209 -15.21 -2.66 9.78
C ASN A 209 -16.58 -3.28 9.42
N SER A 210 -17.57 -2.44 9.08
CA SER A 210 -18.82 -2.85 8.45
C SER A 210 -18.52 -3.29 7.02
N ALA A 211 -18.70 -4.58 6.76
CA ALA A 211 -18.55 -5.24 5.47
C ALA A 211 -18.92 -4.31 4.30
N VAL A 212 -17.90 -3.79 3.61
CA VAL A 212 -18.07 -3.29 2.24
C VAL A 212 -18.54 -4.49 1.43
N MET A 213 -19.85 -4.58 1.21
CA MET A 213 -20.45 -5.58 0.35
C MET A 213 -19.99 -5.25 -1.07
N VAL A 214 -18.93 -5.91 -1.52
CA VAL A 214 -18.50 -5.85 -2.92
C VAL A 214 -19.62 -6.51 -3.72
N ALA A 215 -20.42 -5.70 -4.42
CA ALA A 215 -21.39 -6.22 -5.38
C ALA A 215 -20.60 -6.94 -6.49
N SER A 216 -20.62 -8.27 -6.49
CA SER A 216 -20.01 -9.05 -7.57
C SER A 216 -20.89 -8.91 -8.82
N ALA A 217 -20.31 -8.42 -9.92
CA ALA A 217 -20.98 -8.36 -11.23
C ALA A 217 -21.21 -9.75 -11.85
N THR A 218 -20.65 -10.80 -11.24
CA THR A 218 -21.04 -12.19 -11.52
C THR A 218 -22.18 -12.58 -10.58
N PRO A 219 -23.34 -13.03 -11.08
CA PRO A 219 -24.31 -13.67 -10.21
C PRO A 219 -23.61 -14.88 -9.56
N PHE A 220 -23.64 -14.96 -8.23
CA PHE A 220 -23.40 -16.21 -7.53
C PHE A 220 -24.57 -17.13 -7.89
N ILE A 221 -24.48 -17.76 -9.06
CA ILE A 221 -25.24 -18.96 -9.34
C ILE A 221 -24.38 -20.05 -8.70
N PRO A 222 -24.77 -20.63 -7.56
CA PRO A 222 -24.19 -21.90 -7.19
C PRO A 222 -24.53 -22.83 -8.35
N SER A 223 -23.55 -23.16 -9.18
CA SER A 223 -23.66 -24.31 -10.07
C SER A 223 -23.74 -25.51 -9.13
N LEU A 224 -24.97 -25.85 -8.74
CA LEU A 224 -25.31 -27.19 -8.35
C LEU A 224 -25.09 -28.02 -9.61
N ALA A 225 -23.84 -28.43 -9.83
CA ALA A 225 -23.56 -29.58 -10.66
C ALA A 225 -24.42 -30.70 -10.05
N ARG A 226 -25.55 -31.00 -10.71
CA ARG A 226 -26.27 -32.25 -10.46
C ARG A 226 -25.22 -33.34 -10.61
N PRO A 227 -24.88 -34.12 -9.56
CA PRO A 227 -24.17 -35.36 -9.82
C PRO A 227 -25.07 -36.16 -10.74
N ALA A 228 -24.53 -36.50 -11.92
CA ALA A 228 -25.15 -37.48 -12.78
C ALA A 228 -25.38 -38.73 -11.92
N VAL A 229 -26.62 -39.19 -11.87
CA VAL A 229 -27.05 -40.35 -11.10
C VAL A 229 -26.38 -41.57 -11.75
N ALA A 230 -25.18 -41.91 -11.30
CA ALA A 230 -24.64 -43.24 -11.51
C ALA A 230 -25.31 -44.13 -10.46
N ALA A 231 -26.27 -44.94 -10.91
CA ALA A 231 -26.87 -45.97 -10.10
C ALA A 231 -25.78 -46.95 -9.65
N VAL A 232 -25.30 -46.78 -8.42
CA VAL A 232 -24.52 -47.78 -7.70
C VAL A 232 -25.43 -48.27 -6.58
N SER A 233 -26.12 -49.36 -6.87
CA SER A 233 -26.81 -50.17 -5.89
C SER A 233 -25.77 -50.88 -5.05
N SER A 234 -25.65 -50.50 -3.78
CA SER A 234 -25.03 -51.33 -2.76
C SER A 234 -25.75 -51.10 -1.44
N ASP A 235 -26.43 -52.16 -1.00
CA ASP A 235 -27.11 -52.33 0.28
C ASP A 235 -26.34 -51.71 1.45
N VAL A 236 -26.96 -50.70 2.10
CA VAL A 236 -26.55 -50.25 3.44
C VAL A 236 -27.71 -50.60 4.40
N PRO A 237 -27.49 -51.50 5.38
CA PRO A 237 -28.52 -51.88 6.34
C PRO A 237 -28.87 -50.70 7.25
N MET A 238 -30.16 -50.37 7.33
CA MET A 238 -30.67 -49.39 8.29
C MET A 238 -30.74 -50.00 9.70
N PRO A 239 -30.29 -49.29 10.75
CA PRO A 239 -30.47 -49.74 12.13
C PRO A 239 -31.95 -49.69 12.54
N SER A 240 -32.36 -50.63 13.39
CA SER A 240 -33.73 -50.80 13.88
C SER A 240 -34.21 -49.61 14.73
N GLN A 241 -35.51 -49.34 14.63
CA GLN A 241 -36.25 -48.31 15.37
C GLN A 241 -36.06 -48.47 16.89
N ARG A 242 -35.88 -47.34 17.57
CA ARG A 242 -35.72 -47.27 19.04
C ARG A 242 -37.06 -47.59 19.71
N PRO A 243 -37.12 -48.48 20.72
CA PRO A 243 -38.38 -48.98 21.24
C PRO A 243 -38.73 -48.28 22.55
N TYR A 244 -39.55 -47.23 22.55
CA TYR A 244 -40.40 -46.92 23.70
C TYR A 244 -41.68 -46.24 23.25
N ASP A 245 -42.77 -46.90 23.61
CA ASP A 245 -44.17 -46.52 23.44
C ASP A 245 -44.57 -45.74 24.70
N LEU A 246 -44.98 -44.47 24.56
CA LEU A 246 -45.64 -43.74 25.65
C LEU A 246 -47.13 -43.79 25.34
N GLY A 247 -47.75 -44.81 25.92
CA GLY A 247 -49.14 -45.17 25.71
C GLY A 247 -50.13 -44.04 25.94
N HIS A 248 -51.18 -44.09 25.12
CA HIS A 248 -52.48 -43.53 25.42
C HIS A 248 -53.16 -44.35 26.51
N GLU A 249 -53.70 -43.68 27.53
CA GLU A 249 -55.08 -43.83 28.07
C GLU A 249 -55.25 -42.83 29.24
N LEU A 250 -56.07 -41.79 29.04
CA LEU A 250 -57.37 -41.56 29.68
C LEU A 250 -57.27 -41.01 31.11
N ASP A 251 -57.52 -39.70 31.24
CA ASP A 251 -58.42 -39.16 32.26
C ASP A 251 -59.15 -37.93 31.69
N GLN A 252 -60.46 -38.09 31.53
CA GLN A 252 -61.43 -37.00 31.40
C GLN A 252 -61.50 -36.30 32.76
N GLU A 253 -61.20 -35.00 32.88
CA GLU A 253 -61.96 -34.04 33.72
C GLU A 253 -61.36 -32.60 33.72
N VAL A 254 -61.17 -31.92 32.58
CA VAL A 254 -61.04 -30.44 32.60
C VAL A 254 -61.64 -29.82 31.33
N VAL A 255 -62.89 -30.16 31.02
CA VAL A 255 -63.70 -29.39 30.06
C VAL A 255 -64.70 -28.58 30.86
N GLN A 256 -64.33 -27.35 31.24
CA GLN A 256 -65.21 -26.21 31.51
C GLN A 256 -64.41 -25.11 32.24
N ALA A 257 -63.73 -24.23 31.50
CA ALA A 257 -63.50 -22.83 31.87
C ALA A 257 -62.47 -22.13 30.95
N ALA A 258 -62.67 -22.14 29.63
CA ALA A 258 -61.91 -21.21 28.77
C ALA A 258 -62.59 -20.97 27.41
N VAL A 259 -63.93 -20.98 27.35
CA VAL A 259 -64.66 -20.49 26.19
C VAL A 259 -65.59 -19.40 26.69
N SER A 260 -65.09 -18.16 26.69
CA SER A 260 -65.84 -16.91 26.47
C SER A 260 -65.08 -15.73 27.09
N ARG A 261 -64.38 -14.96 26.27
CA ARG A 261 -64.60 -13.51 26.11
C ARG A 261 -63.54 -12.91 25.19
N GLU A 262 -64.00 -12.76 23.96
CA GLU A 262 -63.71 -11.70 23.01
C GLU A 262 -63.07 -10.42 23.60
N GLN A 263 -62.11 -9.92 22.82
CA GLN A 263 -62.05 -8.54 22.32
C GLN A 263 -60.99 -7.59 22.90
N VAL A 264 -60.46 -6.83 21.92
CA VAL A 264 -59.77 -5.54 21.97
C VAL A 264 -58.25 -5.57 22.23
N ARG A 265 -57.46 -5.40 21.17
CA ARG A 265 -56.83 -4.11 20.81
C ARG A 265 -55.83 -4.29 19.66
N THR A 266 -56.27 -3.90 18.46
CA THR A 266 -55.41 -3.49 17.36
C THR A 266 -54.61 -2.25 17.80
N VAL A 267 -53.28 -2.36 17.83
CA VAL A 267 -52.40 -1.21 18.06
C VAL A 267 -51.99 -0.66 16.70
N SER A 268 -52.48 0.55 16.42
CA SER A 268 -52.19 1.33 15.21
C SER A 268 -50.73 1.75 15.12
N ALA A 269 -50.25 1.88 13.88
CA ALA A 269 -48.92 2.34 13.52
C ALA A 269 -48.53 3.69 14.15
N PRO A 270 -47.24 3.92 14.47
CA PRO A 270 -46.77 5.19 15.00
C PRO A 270 -46.80 6.29 13.93
N VAL A 271 -47.52 7.37 14.26
CA VAL A 271 -47.54 8.64 13.52
C VAL A 271 -46.14 9.24 13.54
N GLN A 272 -45.56 9.44 12.35
CA GLN A 272 -44.32 10.19 12.17
C GLN A 272 -44.61 11.67 12.44
N HIS A 273 -44.12 12.19 13.56
CA HIS A 273 -44.02 13.63 13.74
C HIS A 273 -42.97 14.18 12.78
N ALA A 274 -43.40 14.99 11.83
CA ALA A 274 -42.55 15.78 10.97
C ALA A 274 -41.66 16.69 11.83
N PHE A 275 -40.34 16.46 11.78
CA PHE A 275 -39.36 17.41 12.28
C PHE A 275 -39.44 18.68 11.44
N HIS A 276 -39.90 19.77 12.06
CA HIS A 276 -39.74 21.11 11.50
C HIS A 276 -38.23 21.46 11.51
N PRO A 277 -37.63 21.87 10.39
CA PRO A 277 -36.28 22.40 10.40
C PRO A 277 -36.25 23.74 11.15
N ALA A 278 -35.31 23.87 12.08
CA ALA A 278 -35.03 25.14 12.75
C ALA A 278 -34.61 26.20 11.72
N GLU A 279 -35.30 27.33 11.76
CA GLU A 279 -35.03 28.52 10.93
C GLU A 279 -33.62 29.07 11.24
N PRO A 280 -32.79 29.39 10.23
CA PRO A 280 -31.47 29.95 10.46
C PRO A 280 -31.59 31.38 10.99
N ALA A 281 -30.98 31.63 12.15
CA ALA A 281 -30.87 32.96 12.73
C ALA A 281 -30.22 33.94 11.74
N GLN A 282 -30.90 35.05 11.47
CA GLN A 282 -30.40 36.12 10.59
C GLN A 282 -29.13 36.78 11.15
N PRO A 283 -28.15 37.14 10.29
CA PRO A 283 -26.98 37.86 10.74
C PRO A 283 -27.34 39.31 11.13
N ARG A 284 -27.06 39.68 12.38
CA ARG A 284 -27.12 41.08 12.82
C ARG A 284 -26.03 41.88 12.11
N SER A 285 -26.46 42.79 11.24
CA SER A 285 -25.67 43.90 10.73
C SER A 285 -25.31 44.85 11.88
N THR A 286 -24.02 44.97 12.19
CA THR A 286 -23.49 46.15 12.87
C THR A 286 -22.26 46.62 12.11
N VAL A 287 -22.50 47.69 11.34
CA VAL A 287 -21.51 48.55 10.73
C VAL A 287 -20.80 49.29 11.87
N VAL A 288 -19.49 49.09 12.01
CA VAL A 288 -18.61 50.08 12.62
C VAL A 288 -17.39 50.22 11.72
N ALA A 289 -17.49 51.19 10.82
CA ALA A 289 -16.35 51.74 10.12
C ALA A 289 -15.52 52.55 11.14
N SER A 290 -14.26 52.15 11.34
CA SER A 290 -13.24 53.05 11.88
C SER A 290 -12.03 52.94 10.95
N GLY A 291 -11.83 54.02 10.19
CA GLY A 291 -10.79 54.13 9.18
C GLY A 291 -9.41 54.21 9.81
N TRP A 292 -8.46 53.54 9.16
CA TRP A 292 -7.05 53.89 9.27
C TRP A 292 -6.60 54.42 7.93
N ALA A 293 -6.22 55.69 7.97
CA ALA A 293 -5.80 56.49 6.85
C ALA A 293 -4.53 55.92 6.18
N VAL A 294 -4.55 55.93 4.86
CA VAL A 294 -3.38 55.74 4.00
C VAL A 294 -2.61 57.06 4.00
N GLY A 295 -1.41 57.07 4.59
CA GLY A 295 -0.43 58.14 4.44
C GLY A 295 0.52 57.87 3.26
N PRO A 296 0.89 58.88 2.46
CA PRO A 296 1.81 58.71 1.34
C PRO A 296 3.29 58.66 1.75
N ALA A 297 4.08 58.08 0.83
CA ALA A 297 5.49 57.73 0.89
C ALA A 297 6.49 58.84 1.27
N PRO A 298 7.74 58.46 1.62
CA PRO A 298 8.92 59.19 1.19
C PRO A 298 9.63 58.48 0.03
N ALA A 299 9.76 59.21 -1.07
CA ALA A 299 10.65 58.88 -2.18
C ALA A 299 12.11 58.90 -1.71
N SER A 300 12.84 57.83 -1.96
CA SER A 300 14.31 57.83 -1.94
C SER A 300 14.78 57.40 -3.32
N GLY A 301 15.27 58.39 -4.06
CA GLY A 301 15.92 58.18 -5.35
C GLY A 301 17.32 57.62 -5.16
N LEU A 302 17.72 56.80 -6.13
CA LEU A 302 19.08 56.41 -6.56
C LEU A 302 18.80 55.52 -7.78
N GLY A 303 18.96 55.98 -9.01
CA GLY A 303 20.25 56.28 -9.61
C GLY A 303 20.45 55.28 -10.74
N TYR A 304 20.06 55.70 -11.95
CA TYR A 304 20.16 54.95 -13.20
C TYR A 304 21.65 54.79 -13.55
N ALA A 305 22.14 53.55 -13.68
CA ALA A 305 23.45 53.26 -14.26
C ALA A 305 23.25 52.38 -15.50
N GLY A 306 23.45 53.00 -16.66
CA GLY A 306 23.30 52.40 -17.97
C GLY A 306 24.37 51.36 -18.30
N VAL A 307 23.97 50.48 -19.21
CA VAL A 307 24.74 49.46 -19.91
C VAL A 307 25.80 50.10 -20.82
N PRO A 308 27.00 49.52 -20.96
CA PRO A 308 27.77 49.66 -22.19
C PRO A 308 27.71 48.37 -23.02
N ALA A 309 27.47 48.60 -24.32
CA ALA A 309 27.36 47.63 -25.39
C ALA A 309 28.65 46.82 -25.62
N TYR A 310 28.49 45.53 -25.91
CA TYR A 310 29.55 44.71 -26.52
C TYR A 310 29.60 44.99 -28.02
N GLY A 311 30.74 45.51 -28.47
CA GLY A 311 31.08 45.70 -29.88
C GLY A 311 32.37 44.96 -30.25
N THR A 312 32.23 44.06 -31.21
CA THR A 312 33.16 43.68 -32.30
C THR A 312 34.54 43.08 -31.99
N GLY A 313 34.83 41.94 -32.64
CA GLY A 313 36.19 41.45 -32.82
C GLY A 313 36.33 40.13 -33.58
N ARG A 314 36.25 40.21 -34.92
CA ARG A 314 36.78 39.31 -35.97
C ARG A 314 36.27 37.87 -36.09
#